data_AF-A0A923QBE1-F1
#
_entry.id   AF-A0A923QBE1-F1
#
_cell.length_a   1.000
_cell.length_b   1.000
_cell.length_c   1.000
_cell.angle_alpha   90.00
_cell.angle_beta   90.00
_cell.angle_gamma   90.00
#
_symmetry.space_group_name_H-M   'P 1'
#
loop_
_entity.id
_entity.type
_entity.pdbx_description
1 polymer ?
#
loop_
_entity_poly.entity_id
_entity_poly.type
_entity_poly.pdbx_seq_one_letter_code
_entity_poly.pdbx_strand_id
1 'polypeptide(L)'
;MAYLDHAASTPMLPEAVATVTVAVTAALSSAGNASSLHTAGRRARRVVEESREQLAAALGARPSEVVFCASGTESDNLAVKGIWWARRAADPRRTRILASAVEHHAVLDAVEWLATHEGATVEWLEVDAQGLLHPDVLAEAIERNPSDVAIVTVMWANNEVGTVQPVRQLVDLAHQHGIPFHSDAVQAVGQLPVDVGASGVDALTLTGHKFGGPLGVGALVLGRDIACVPLLHGGGQERDVRSGTLDTPAVAGLAVAAQLAVERQPELLSR
;
A
#
# COMPACT_ATOMS: atom_id res chain seq x y z
N MET A 1 -23.85 3.17 -22.05
CA MET A 1 -22.91 2.03 -22.13
C MET A 1 -22.79 1.47 -20.72
N ALA A 2 -22.98 0.16 -20.53
CA ALA A 2 -22.73 -0.46 -19.23
C ALA A 2 -21.22 -0.69 -19.06
N TYR A 3 -20.66 -0.30 -17.92
CA TYR A 3 -19.25 -0.49 -17.59
C TYR A 3 -19.14 -1.59 -16.53
N LEU A 4 -18.49 -2.71 -16.86
CA LEU A 4 -18.39 -3.88 -15.99
C LEU A 4 -16.92 -4.26 -15.72
N ASP A 5 -16.05 -3.26 -15.64
CA ASP A 5 -14.59 -3.43 -15.51
C ASP A 5 -14.01 -2.58 -14.37
N HIS A 6 -14.81 -2.37 -13.31
CA HIS A 6 -14.43 -1.55 -12.15
C HIS A 6 -13.19 -2.07 -11.41
N ALA A 7 -12.93 -3.39 -11.48
CA ALA A 7 -11.74 -4.00 -10.90
C ALA A 7 -10.44 -3.57 -11.62
N ALA A 8 -10.50 -3.18 -12.90
CA ALA A 8 -9.36 -2.63 -13.62
C ALA A 8 -9.15 -1.14 -13.29
N SER A 9 -10.22 -0.34 -13.36
CA SER A 9 -10.25 1.04 -12.87
C SER A 9 -11.69 1.48 -12.69
N THR A 10 -11.96 2.39 -11.75
CA THR A 10 -13.30 2.95 -11.56
C THR A 10 -13.33 4.45 -11.87
N PRO A 11 -14.46 5.01 -12.35
CA PRO A 11 -14.58 6.46 -12.51
C PRO A 11 -14.27 7.22 -11.22
N MET A 12 -13.56 8.35 -11.35
CA MET A 12 -13.31 9.22 -10.22
C MET A 12 -14.60 9.74 -9.60
N LEU A 13 -14.63 9.82 -8.27
CA LEU A 13 -15.74 10.44 -7.54
C LEU A 13 -15.83 11.93 -7.90
N PRO A 14 -17.04 12.49 -8.13
CA PRO A 14 -17.20 13.91 -8.45
C PRO A 14 -16.53 14.86 -7.45
N GLU A 15 -16.54 14.51 -6.17
CA GLU A 15 -15.90 15.26 -5.09
C GLU A 15 -14.36 15.25 -5.21
N ALA A 16 -13.78 14.11 -5.57
CA ALA A 16 -12.36 13.99 -5.85
C ALA A 16 -11.97 14.77 -7.11
N VAL A 17 -12.78 14.72 -8.18
CA VAL A 17 -12.58 15.52 -9.40
C VAL A 17 -12.60 17.02 -9.09
N ALA A 18 -13.58 17.49 -8.32
CA ALA A 18 -13.68 18.89 -7.92
C ALA A 18 -12.45 19.33 -7.11
N THR A 19 -12.03 18.50 -6.15
CA THR A 19 -10.85 18.73 -5.31
C THR A 19 -9.58 18.87 -6.15
N VAL A 20 -9.32 17.91 -7.04
CA VAL A 20 -8.15 17.95 -7.94
C VAL A 20 -8.22 19.17 -8.86
N THR A 21 -9.38 19.48 -9.43
CA THR A 21 -9.54 20.62 -10.36
C THR A 21 -9.18 21.95 -9.69
N VAL A 22 -9.67 22.16 -8.46
CA VAL A 22 -9.34 23.36 -7.67
C VAL A 22 -7.84 23.38 -7.34
N ALA A 23 -7.29 22.26 -6.86
CA ALA A 23 -5.88 22.18 -6.47
C ALA A 23 -4.91 22.37 -7.64
N VAL A 24 -5.18 21.77 -8.81
CA VAL A 24 -4.38 21.95 -10.03
C VAL A 24 -4.45 23.41 -10.49
N THR A 25 -5.65 23.99 -10.53
CA THR A 25 -5.82 25.39 -10.96
C THR A 25 -5.04 26.35 -10.06
N ALA A 26 -5.07 26.11 -8.74
CA ALA A 26 -4.27 26.85 -7.77
C ALA A 26 -2.76 26.66 -7.96
N ALA A 27 -2.31 25.42 -8.22
CA ALA A 27 -0.90 25.10 -8.43
C ALA A 27 -0.32 25.71 -9.72
N LEU A 28 -1.11 25.72 -10.81
CA LEU A 28 -0.72 26.34 -12.08
C LEU A 28 -0.66 27.88 -11.98
N SER A 29 -1.55 28.48 -11.18
CA SER A 29 -1.62 29.93 -11.01
C SER A 29 -0.68 30.45 -9.91
N SER A 30 -0.25 29.59 -8.98
CA SER A 30 0.64 29.92 -7.88
C SER A 30 1.59 28.76 -7.57
N ALA A 31 2.84 28.88 -8.02
CA ALA A 31 3.85 27.84 -7.80
C ALA A 31 4.12 27.65 -6.29
N GLY A 32 3.86 26.43 -5.81
CA GLY A 32 4.12 26.02 -4.43
C GLY A 32 4.65 24.59 -4.39
N ASN A 33 5.86 24.43 -3.87
CA ASN A 33 6.43 23.11 -3.60
C ASN A 33 6.33 22.85 -2.09
N ALA A 34 5.76 21.70 -1.68
CA ALA A 34 5.59 21.33 -0.28
C ALA A 34 6.91 21.24 0.52
N SER A 35 8.07 21.17 -0.15
CA SER A 35 9.40 21.24 0.47
C SER A 35 9.93 22.67 0.63
N SER A 36 9.25 23.68 0.10
CA SER A 36 9.72 25.08 0.16
C SER A 36 9.27 25.80 1.44
N LEU A 37 10.17 26.60 2.01
CA LEU A 37 9.94 27.31 3.28
C LEU A 37 9.06 28.58 3.14
N HIS A 38 8.87 29.11 1.92
CA HIS A 38 8.09 30.32 1.67
C HIS A 38 6.57 30.09 1.74
N THR A 39 5.78 31.17 1.74
CA THR A 39 4.32 31.12 1.96
C THR A 39 3.58 30.15 1.05
N ALA A 40 3.87 30.15 -0.25
CA ALA A 40 3.25 29.20 -1.19
C ALA A 40 3.64 27.73 -0.90
N GLY A 41 4.89 27.46 -0.51
CA GLY A 41 5.33 26.12 -0.15
C GLY A 41 4.70 25.61 1.14
N ARG A 42 4.60 26.46 2.17
CA ARG A 42 3.88 26.13 3.42
C ARG A 42 2.39 25.85 3.18
N ARG A 43 1.77 26.53 2.21
CA ARG A 43 0.38 26.25 1.81
C ARG A 43 0.26 24.87 1.15
N ALA A 44 1.15 24.55 0.20
CA ALA A 44 1.18 23.22 -0.42
C ALA A 44 1.44 22.12 0.61
N ARG A 45 2.38 22.35 1.54
CA ARG A 45 2.68 21.41 2.64
C ARG A 45 1.47 21.15 3.51
N ARG A 46 0.70 22.20 3.86
CA ARG A 46 -0.54 22.04 4.64
C ARG A 46 -1.52 21.10 3.94
N VAL A 47 -1.76 21.30 2.65
CA VAL A 47 -2.67 20.42 1.88
C VAL A 47 -2.22 18.97 1.93
N VAL A 48 -0.91 18.71 1.76
CA VAL A 48 -0.35 17.36 1.86
C VAL A 48 -0.57 16.75 3.24
N GLU A 49 -0.30 17.49 4.33
CA GLU A 49 -0.45 16.95 5.69
C GLU A 49 -1.92 16.74 6.08
N GLU A 50 -2.83 17.66 5.71
CA GLU A 50 -4.27 17.48 5.92
C GLU A 50 -4.79 16.25 5.15
N SER A 51 -4.31 16.04 3.92
CA SER A 51 -4.63 14.85 3.12
C SER A 51 -4.07 13.57 3.76
N ARG A 52 -2.88 13.66 4.36
CA ARG A 52 -2.24 12.53 5.07
C ARG A 52 -3.04 12.15 6.31
N GLU A 53 -3.49 13.12 7.08
CA GLU A 53 -4.35 12.92 8.25
C GLU A 53 -5.68 12.27 7.88
N GLN A 54 -6.32 12.79 6.82
CA GLN A 54 -7.59 12.27 6.30
C GLN A 54 -7.46 10.82 5.80
N LEU A 55 -6.41 10.52 5.02
CA LEU A 55 -6.17 9.17 4.53
C LEU A 55 -5.86 8.19 5.67
N ALA A 56 -5.05 8.60 6.64
CA ALA A 56 -4.73 7.78 7.80
C ALA A 56 -5.96 7.47 8.64
N ALA A 57 -6.82 8.47 8.88
CA ALA A 57 -8.07 8.29 9.62
C ALA A 57 -9.02 7.30 8.91
N ALA A 58 -9.12 7.37 7.58
CA ALA A 58 -9.96 6.46 6.79
C ALA A 58 -9.49 4.99 6.86
N LEU A 59 -8.22 4.74 7.16
CA LEU A 59 -7.61 3.41 7.19
C LEU A 59 -7.27 2.92 8.60
N GLY A 60 -7.66 3.63 9.66
CA GLY A 60 -7.28 3.28 11.04
C GLY A 60 -5.76 3.33 11.28
N ALA A 61 -5.03 4.14 10.51
CA ALA A 61 -3.59 4.31 10.60
C ALA A 61 -3.22 5.64 11.29
N ARG A 62 -1.93 5.82 11.61
CA ARG A 62 -1.39 7.12 12.06
C ARG A 62 -0.90 7.93 10.86
N PRO A 63 -1.04 9.27 10.86
CA PRO A 63 -0.58 10.10 9.74
C PRO A 63 0.88 9.86 9.37
N SER A 64 1.76 9.67 10.37
CA SER A 64 3.19 9.40 10.15
C SER A 64 3.49 8.08 9.44
N GLU A 65 2.52 7.17 9.33
CA GLU A 65 2.67 5.87 8.67
C GLU A 65 2.40 5.97 7.16
N VAL A 66 1.68 6.99 6.69
CA VAL A 66 1.36 7.16 5.27
C VAL A 66 2.59 7.68 4.52
N VAL A 67 2.98 6.97 3.46
CA VAL A 67 4.01 7.35 2.49
C VAL A 67 3.34 7.43 1.11
N PHE A 68 3.30 8.61 0.49
CA PHE A 68 2.69 8.78 -0.82
C PHE A 68 3.56 8.23 -1.96
N CYS A 69 2.92 7.50 -2.88
CA CYS A 69 3.52 6.90 -4.07
C CYS A 69 2.77 7.33 -5.33
N ALA A 70 3.31 7.06 -6.52
CA ALA A 70 2.66 7.35 -7.79
C ALA A 70 1.66 6.25 -8.23
N SER A 71 1.68 5.06 -7.62
CA SER A 71 0.74 3.98 -7.93
C SER A 71 0.77 2.88 -6.88
N GLY A 72 -0.18 1.94 -6.96
CA GLY A 72 -0.12 0.68 -6.21
C GLY A 72 1.15 -0.10 -6.55
N THR A 73 1.51 -0.19 -7.83
CA THR A 73 2.75 -0.86 -8.26
C THR A 73 4.02 -0.29 -7.63
N GLU A 74 4.15 1.04 -7.53
CA GLU A 74 5.29 1.66 -6.83
C GLU A 74 5.28 1.27 -5.34
N SER A 75 4.11 1.31 -4.71
CA SER A 75 3.92 0.96 -3.30
C SER A 75 4.27 -0.51 -3.00
N ASP A 76 3.78 -1.46 -3.81
CA ASP A 76 4.12 -2.88 -3.66
C ASP A 76 5.62 -3.13 -3.83
N ASN A 77 6.22 -2.51 -4.85
CA ASN A 77 7.65 -2.64 -5.07
C ASN A 77 8.44 -2.06 -3.89
N LEU A 78 8.01 -0.92 -3.35
CA LEU A 78 8.66 -0.27 -2.22
C LEU A 78 8.54 -1.14 -0.96
N ALA A 79 7.36 -1.68 -0.68
CA ALA A 79 7.14 -2.56 0.46
C ALA A 79 7.98 -3.83 0.35
N VAL A 80 7.82 -4.60 -0.74
CA VAL A 80 8.47 -5.90 -0.92
C VAL A 80 9.99 -5.76 -0.96
N LYS A 81 10.51 -4.92 -1.88
CA LYS A 81 11.96 -4.79 -2.05
C LYS A 81 12.59 -4.02 -0.90
N GLY A 82 11.98 -2.91 -0.49
CA GLY A 82 12.50 -2.04 0.55
C GLY A 82 12.59 -2.73 1.92
N ILE A 83 11.55 -3.45 2.33
CA ILE A 83 11.57 -4.21 3.60
C ILE A 83 12.52 -5.40 3.49
N TRP A 84 12.53 -6.14 2.38
CA TRP A 84 13.45 -7.26 2.21
C TRP A 84 14.92 -6.82 2.30
N TRP A 85 15.31 -5.75 1.59
CA TRP A 85 16.67 -5.20 1.68
C TRP A 85 17.01 -4.76 3.10
N ALA A 86 16.10 -4.08 3.80
CA ALA A 86 16.32 -3.63 5.16
C ALA A 86 16.52 -4.82 6.12
N ARG A 87 15.70 -5.87 5.99
CA ARG A 87 15.76 -7.08 6.82
C ARG A 87 17.04 -7.87 6.57
N ARG A 88 17.44 -8.02 5.32
CA ARG A 88 18.68 -8.69 4.93
C ARG A 88 19.92 -7.90 5.35
N ALA A 89 19.89 -6.57 5.27
CA ALA A 89 20.99 -5.72 5.73
C ALA A 89 21.19 -5.81 7.25
N ALA A 90 20.10 -5.95 8.02
CA ALA A 90 20.15 -6.13 9.46
C ALA A 90 20.61 -7.54 9.87
N ASP A 91 20.19 -8.58 9.15
CA ASP A 91 20.61 -9.97 9.36
C ASP A 91 20.73 -10.69 8.00
N PRO A 92 21.95 -10.96 7.51
CA PRO A 92 22.17 -11.58 6.20
C PRO A 92 21.54 -12.97 6.02
N ARG A 93 21.12 -13.63 7.11
CA ARG A 93 20.40 -14.91 7.05
C ARG A 93 18.95 -14.74 6.60
N ARG A 94 18.38 -13.54 6.73
CA ARG A 94 16.98 -13.24 6.35
C ARG A 94 16.88 -13.02 4.85
N THR A 95 16.80 -14.11 4.10
CA THR A 95 16.74 -14.10 2.64
C THR A 95 15.41 -14.59 2.09
N ARG A 96 14.61 -15.31 2.88
CA ARG A 96 13.38 -15.95 2.42
C ARG A 96 12.18 -15.01 2.41
N ILE A 97 11.45 -15.00 1.30
CA ILE A 97 10.18 -14.29 1.12
C ILE A 97 9.08 -15.36 1.08
N LEU A 98 8.08 -15.22 1.94
CA LEU A 98 6.85 -16.03 1.86
C LEU A 98 5.80 -15.18 1.15
N ALA A 99 5.40 -15.58 -0.05
CA ALA A 99 4.47 -14.82 -0.88
C ALA A 99 3.30 -15.71 -1.32
N SER A 100 2.08 -15.19 -1.33
CA SER A 100 0.94 -15.95 -1.88
C SER A 100 1.17 -16.30 -3.35
N ALA A 101 0.68 -17.45 -3.82
CA ALA A 101 0.75 -17.82 -5.23
C ALA A 101 -0.22 -17.01 -6.13
N VAL A 102 -1.17 -16.28 -5.53
CA VAL A 102 -2.20 -15.48 -6.24
C VAL A 102 -1.98 -13.98 -6.13
N GLU A 103 -0.75 -13.53 -5.85
CA GLU A 103 -0.43 -12.10 -5.82
C GLU A 103 -0.65 -11.43 -7.19
N HIS A 104 -0.83 -10.11 -7.21
CA HIS A 104 -0.80 -9.34 -8.45
C HIS A 104 0.66 -9.28 -8.99
N HIS A 105 0.83 -9.10 -10.30
CA HIS A 105 2.15 -8.98 -10.94
C HIS A 105 3.08 -7.92 -10.32
N ALA A 106 2.51 -6.87 -9.74
CA ALA A 106 3.29 -5.85 -9.01
C ALA A 106 4.13 -6.45 -7.86
N VAL A 107 3.62 -7.50 -7.20
CA VAL A 107 4.31 -8.26 -6.15
C VAL A 107 5.04 -9.46 -6.75
N LEU A 108 4.39 -10.28 -7.59
CA LEU A 108 5.02 -11.48 -8.18
C LEU A 108 6.34 -11.15 -8.86
N ASP A 109 6.32 -10.19 -9.79
CA ASP A 109 7.50 -9.81 -10.57
C ASP A 109 8.58 -9.15 -9.66
N ALA A 110 8.16 -8.46 -8.60
CA ALA A 110 9.10 -7.88 -7.63
C ALA A 110 9.82 -8.98 -6.82
N VAL A 111 9.09 -9.99 -6.37
CA VAL A 111 9.61 -11.15 -5.64
C VAL A 111 10.52 -12.00 -6.54
N GLU A 112 10.10 -12.31 -7.75
CA GLU A 112 10.90 -13.04 -8.74
C GLU A 112 12.18 -12.29 -9.11
N TRP A 113 12.08 -10.96 -9.26
CA TRP A 113 13.25 -10.12 -9.52
C TRP A 113 14.27 -10.20 -8.38
N LEU A 114 13.82 -10.12 -7.12
CA LEU A 114 14.68 -10.29 -5.94
C LEU A 114 15.33 -11.69 -5.91
N ALA A 115 14.59 -12.73 -6.27
CA ALA A 115 15.12 -14.08 -6.34
C ALA A 115 16.25 -14.20 -7.36
N THR A 116 16.01 -13.66 -8.56
CA THR A 116 16.89 -13.81 -9.72
C THR A 116 18.12 -12.91 -9.64
N HIS A 117 17.99 -11.70 -9.09
CA HIS A 117 19.03 -10.67 -9.14
C HIS A 117 19.68 -10.39 -7.80
N GLU A 118 18.97 -10.60 -6.70
CA GLU A 118 19.44 -10.19 -5.37
C GLU A 118 19.72 -11.39 -4.45
N GLY A 119 19.33 -12.60 -4.85
CA GLY A 119 19.55 -13.84 -4.11
C GLY A 119 18.52 -14.08 -3.00
N ALA A 120 17.30 -13.56 -3.16
CA ALA A 120 16.19 -13.97 -2.30
C ALA A 120 15.83 -15.44 -2.53
N THR A 121 15.40 -16.12 -1.48
CA THR A 121 14.75 -17.43 -1.60
C THR A 121 13.25 -17.19 -1.58
N VAL A 122 12.52 -17.68 -2.56
CA VAL A 122 11.07 -17.48 -2.62
C VAL A 122 10.38 -18.78 -2.28
N GLU A 123 9.39 -18.68 -1.43
CA GLU A 123 8.46 -19.75 -1.17
C GLU A 123 7.05 -19.25 -1.49
N TRP A 124 6.46 -19.85 -2.52
CA TRP A 124 5.10 -19.57 -2.92
C TRP A 124 4.15 -20.36 -2.01
N LEU A 125 3.28 -19.63 -1.32
CA LEU A 125 2.25 -20.18 -0.45
C LEU A 125 1.05 -20.56 -1.32
N GLU A 126 0.84 -21.87 -1.46
CA GLU A 126 -0.27 -22.43 -2.22
C GLU A 126 -1.62 -22.05 -1.60
N VAL A 127 -2.62 -21.86 -2.47
CA VAL A 127 -4.00 -21.55 -2.10
C VAL A 127 -4.94 -22.68 -2.47
N ASP A 128 -6.13 -22.69 -1.90
CA ASP A 128 -7.18 -23.65 -2.28
C ASP A 128 -7.80 -23.34 -3.66
N ALA A 129 -8.78 -24.14 -4.07
CA ALA A 129 -9.48 -23.99 -5.36
C ALA A 129 -10.30 -22.69 -5.46
N GLN A 130 -10.53 -22.01 -4.34
CA GLN A 130 -11.21 -20.73 -4.23
C GLN A 130 -10.21 -19.58 -4.20
N GLY A 131 -8.90 -19.85 -4.20
CA GLY A 131 -7.86 -18.83 -4.10
C GLY A 131 -7.64 -18.34 -2.66
N LEU A 132 -8.09 -19.07 -1.64
CA LEU A 132 -7.88 -18.75 -0.24
C LEU A 132 -6.54 -19.34 0.26
N LEU A 133 -5.73 -18.51 0.90
CA LEU A 133 -4.56 -18.96 1.64
C LEU A 133 -4.97 -19.40 3.05
N HIS A 134 -4.89 -20.70 3.33
CA HIS A 134 -5.14 -21.22 4.67
C HIS A 134 -4.02 -20.82 5.65
N PRO A 135 -4.35 -20.37 6.87
CA PRO A 135 -3.33 -20.01 7.88
C PRO A 135 -2.32 -21.12 8.18
N ASP A 136 -2.73 -22.38 8.13
CA ASP A 136 -1.86 -23.54 8.37
C ASP A 136 -0.71 -23.61 7.35
N VAL A 137 -0.95 -23.21 6.09
CA VAL A 137 0.08 -23.18 5.04
C VAL A 137 1.18 -22.17 5.41
N LEU A 138 0.79 -20.99 5.89
CA LEU A 138 1.75 -19.98 6.35
C LEU A 138 2.47 -20.43 7.62
N ALA A 139 1.76 -21.04 8.57
CA ALA A 139 2.36 -21.54 9.81
C ALA A 139 3.45 -22.58 9.52
N GLU A 140 3.14 -23.60 8.71
CA GLU A 140 4.09 -24.63 8.30
C GLU A 140 5.29 -24.05 7.53
N ALA A 141 5.06 -23.04 6.68
CA ALA A 141 6.11 -22.32 5.96
C ALA A 141 7.11 -21.63 6.89
N ILE A 142 6.59 -20.92 7.89
CA ILE A 142 7.39 -20.22 8.88
C ILE A 142 8.15 -21.22 9.76
N GLU A 143 7.46 -22.24 10.30
CA GLU A 143 8.01 -23.20 11.27
C GLU A 143 9.24 -23.95 10.75
N ARG A 144 9.34 -24.19 9.44
CA ARG A 144 10.53 -24.84 8.85
C ARG A 144 11.83 -24.12 9.17
N ASN A 145 11.82 -22.79 9.17
CA ASN A 145 12.97 -21.97 9.58
C ASN A 145 12.57 -20.49 9.78
N PRO A 146 12.03 -20.09 10.95
CA PRO A 146 11.57 -18.71 11.14
C PRO A 146 12.68 -17.65 11.04
N SER A 147 13.94 -18.07 11.22
CA SER A 147 15.09 -17.16 11.28
C SER A 147 15.56 -16.66 9.92
N ASP A 148 15.21 -17.34 8.83
CA ASP A 148 15.56 -16.93 7.46
C ASP A 148 14.48 -16.10 6.77
N VAL A 149 13.29 -15.98 7.37
CA VAL A 149 12.18 -15.23 6.77
C VAL A 149 12.44 -13.73 6.95
N ALA A 150 12.50 -13.04 5.82
CA ALA A 150 12.67 -11.60 5.74
C ALA A 150 11.32 -10.89 5.88
N ILE A 151 10.31 -11.33 5.11
CA ILE A 151 8.99 -10.71 4.97
C ILE A 151 7.95 -11.76 4.54
N VAL A 152 6.69 -11.56 4.96
CA VAL A 152 5.50 -12.20 4.38
C VAL A 152 4.73 -11.18 3.55
N THR A 153 4.31 -11.53 2.35
CA THR A 153 3.43 -10.70 1.51
C THR A 153 2.20 -11.49 1.05
N VAL A 154 1.02 -10.98 1.39
CA VAL A 154 -0.27 -11.56 0.99
C VAL A 154 -1.26 -10.45 0.69
N MET A 155 -1.76 -10.40 -0.55
CA MET A 155 -2.84 -9.50 -0.96
C MET A 155 -4.08 -9.66 -0.08
N TRP A 156 -4.81 -8.58 0.16
CA TRP A 156 -6.00 -8.58 0.99
C TRP A 156 -7.19 -9.21 0.27
N ALA A 157 -7.35 -8.89 -1.01
CA ALA A 157 -8.42 -9.42 -1.85
C ALA A 157 -7.93 -9.57 -3.29
N ASN A 158 -8.24 -10.70 -3.92
CA ASN A 158 -7.78 -11.00 -5.27
C ASN A 158 -8.51 -10.19 -6.34
N ASN A 159 -7.75 -9.56 -7.24
CA ASN A 159 -8.28 -8.69 -8.30
C ASN A 159 -8.98 -9.44 -9.43
N GLU A 160 -8.77 -10.75 -9.56
CA GLU A 160 -9.38 -11.55 -10.63
C GLU A 160 -10.63 -12.29 -10.16
N VAL A 161 -10.53 -13.02 -9.04
CA VAL A 161 -11.61 -13.88 -8.54
C VAL A 161 -12.33 -13.33 -7.30
N GLY A 162 -11.85 -12.22 -6.72
CA GLY A 162 -12.52 -11.53 -5.61
C GLY A 162 -12.31 -12.17 -4.22
N THR A 163 -11.53 -13.24 -4.11
CA THR A 163 -11.32 -13.95 -2.85
C THR A 163 -10.62 -13.08 -1.82
N VAL A 164 -11.20 -12.98 -0.63
CA VAL A 164 -10.68 -12.20 0.50
C VAL A 164 -9.82 -13.10 1.39
N GLN A 165 -8.59 -12.66 1.67
CA GLN A 165 -7.65 -13.40 2.50
C GLN A 165 -7.88 -13.13 4.00
N PRO A 166 -7.58 -14.08 4.90
CA PRO A 166 -7.73 -13.92 6.34
C PRO A 166 -6.55 -13.12 6.94
N VAL A 167 -6.32 -11.90 6.44
CA VAL A 167 -5.11 -11.08 6.71
C VAL A 167 -4.77 -10.99 8.20
N ARG A 168 -5.74 -10.72 9.07
CA ARG A 168 -5.49 -10.63 10.52
C ARG A 168 -4.87 -11.90 11.10
N GLN A 169 -5.39 -13.06 10.73
CA GLN A 169 -4.89 -14.35 11.23
C GLN A 169 -3.47 -14.62 10.73
N LEU A 170 -3.20 -14.27 9.47
CA LEU A 170 -1.88 -14.43 8.84
C LEU A 170 -0.84 -13.49 9.46
N VAL A 171 -1.22 -12.25 9.76
CA VAL A 171 -0.39 -11.29 10.50
C VAL A 171 -0.06 -11.82 11.89
N ASP A 172 -1.06 -12.27 12.64
CA ASP A 172 -0.86 -12.81 14.00
C ASP A 172 0.12 -13.99 14.02
N LEU A 173 0.14 -14.83 12.97
CA LEU A 173 1.12 -15.91 12.81
C LEU A 173 2.54 -15.37 12.51
N ALA A 174 2.68 -14.44 11.57
CA ALA A 174 3.99 -13.86 11.23
C ALA A 174 4.62 -13.11 12.42
N HIS A 175 3.80 -12.39 13.19
CA HIS A 175 4.23 -11.60 14.34
C HIS A 175 4.73 -12.45 15.52
N GLN A 176 4.22 -13.67 15.70
CA GLN A 176 4.76 -14.62 16.70
C GLN A 176 6.26 -14.90 16.51
N HIS A 177 6.77 -14.69 15.30
CA HIS A 177 8.17 -14.90 14.93
C HIS A 177 8.93 -13.59 14.62
N GLY A 178 8.32 -12.42 14.84
CA GLY A 178 8.92 -11.12 14.53
C GLY A 178 9.22 -10.93 13.04
N ILE A 179 8.33 -11.46 12.18
CA ILE A 179 8.41 -11.34 10.73
C ILE A 179 7.45 -10.23 10.29
N PRO A 180 7.93 -9.19 9.56
CA PRO A 180 7.06 -8.14 9.06
C PRO A 180 6.10 -8.67 7.98
N PHE A 181 4.88 -8.15 7.98
CA PHE A 181 3.80 -8.54 7.09
C PHE A 181 3.36 -7.37 6.18
N HIS A 182 3.48 -7.56 4.87
CA HIS A 182 2.92 -6.68 3.86
C HIS A 182 1.59 -7.24 3.33
N SER A 183 0.62 -6.36 3.09
CA SER A 183 -0.60 -6.71 2.37
C SER A 183 -0.93 -5.71 1.26
N ASP A 184 -1.10 -6.23 0.04
CA ASP A 184 -1.65 -5.46 -1.07
C ASP A 184 -3.18 -5.32 -0.89
N ALA A 185 -3.63 -4.12 -0.52
CA ALA A 185 -5.04 -3.80 -0.29
C ALA A 185 -5.67 -3.00 -1.44
N VAL A 186 -5.08 -3.02 -2.64
CA VAL A 186 -5.52 -2.27 -3.84
C VAL A 186 -6.98 -2.51 -4.19
N GLN A 187 -7.48 -3.74 -4.02
CA GLN A 187 -8.89 -4.08 -4.24
C GLN A 187 -9.75 -3.98 -2.98
N ALA A 188 -9.16 -3.95 -1.79
CA ALA A 188 -9.92 -3.99 -0.54
C ALA A 188 -10.39 -2.60 -0.10
N VAL A 189 -9.58 -1.55 -0.26
CA VAL A 189 -9.92 -0.20 0.21
C VAL A 189 -11.20 0.30 -0.47
N GLY A 190 -12.19 0.70 0.33
CA GLY A 190 -13.50 1.15 -0.14
C GLY A 190 -14.48 0.03 -0.53
N GLN A 191 -14.02 -1.23 -0.59
CA GLN A 191 -14.89 -2.40 -0.85
C GLN A 191 -15.11 -3.25 0.40
N LEU A 192 -14.07 -3.42 1.22
CA LEU A 192 -14.05 -4.21 2.46
C LEU A 192 -13.58 -3.36 3.64
N PRO A 193 -13.99 -3.67 4.89
CA PRO A 193 -13.46 -3.00 6.06
C PRO A 193 -11.94 -3.23 6.16
N VAL A 194 -11.16 -2.18 5.88
CA VAL A 194 -9.70 -2.18 5.97
C VAL A 194 -9.32 -1.23 7.10
N ASP A 195 -8.73 -1.78 8.15
CA ASP A 195 -8.21 -1.04 9.30
C ASP A 195 -6.81 -1.56 9.63
N VAL A 196 -5.82 -0.68 9.55
CA VAL A 196 -4.39 -1.01 9.75
C VAL A 196 -4.13 -1.38 11.21
N GLY A 197 -4.67 -0.63 12.16
CA GLY A 197 -4.53 -0.92 13.59
C GLY A 197 -5.19 -2.25 13.99
N ALA A 198 -6.37 -2.54 13.46
CA ALA A 198 -7.11 -3.76 13.73
C ALA A 198 -6.54 -4.98 13.01
N SER A 199 -6.01 -4.84 11.79
CA SER A 199 -5.38 -5.95 11.07
C SER A 199 -3.96 -6.25 11.54
N GLY A 200 -3.23 -5.24 12.02
CA GLY A 200 -1.85 -5.38 12.49
C GLY A 200 -0.81 -5.43 11.39
N VAL A 201 -1.17 -5.19 10.12
CA VAL A 201 -0.22 -5.18 9.00
C VAL A 201 0.90 -4.17 9.23
N ASP A 202 2.12 -4.54 8.86
CA ASP A 202 3.31 -3.67 8.98
C ASP A 202 3.48 -2.75 7.78
N ALA A 203 2.95 -3.17 6.64
CA ALA A 203 2.93 -2.44 5.38
C ALA A 203 1.64 -2.73 4.62
N LEU A 204 0.97 -1.69 4.11
CA LEU A 204 -0.27 -1.83 3.33
C LEU A 204 -0.25 -0.95 2.09
N THR A 205 -0.42 -1.56 0.92
CA THR A 205 -0.46 -0.87 -0.38
C THR A 205 -1.88 -0.48 -0.77
N LEU A 206 -2.05 0.73 -1.30
CA LEU A 206 -3.28 1.19 -1.92
C LEU A 206 -3.04 2.13 -3.12
N THR A 207 -4.07 2.28 -3.97
CA THR A 207 -4.03 3.22 -5.11
C THR A 207 -5.39 3.86 -5.38
N GLY A 208 -5.40 5.15 -5.76
CA GLY A 208 -6.63 5.93 -5.86
C GLY A 208 -7.64 5.40 -6.88
N HIS A 209 -7.18 5.04 -8.09
CA HIS A 209 -8.05 4.77 -9.23
C HIS A 209 -8.91 3.49 -9.11
N LYS A 210 -8.75 2.70 -8.04
CA LYS A 210 -9.57 1.52 -7.75
C LYS A 210 -10.80 1.82 -6.90
N PHE A 211 -10.82 2.95 -6.20
CA PHE A 211 -11.94 3.38 -5.35
C PHE A 211 -12.44 4.80 -5.67
N GLY A 212 -12.12 5.30 -6.86
CA GLY A 212 -12.64 6.57 -7.37
C GLY A 212 -11.76 7.79 -7.04
N GLY A 213 -10.50 7.54 -6.67
CA GLY A 213 -9.45 8.55 -6.60
C GLY A 213 -8.71 8.75 -7.92
N PRO A 214 -7.76 9.70 -7.96
CA PRO A 214 -7.00 9.99 -9.17
C PRO A 214 -6.14 8.81 -9.65
N LEU A 215 -5.90 8.76 -10.96
CA LEU A 215 -4.82 7.97 -11.55
C LEU A 215 -3.48 8.59 -11.16
N GLY A 216 -2.41 7.78 -11.13
CA GLY A 216 -1.06 8.29 -10.89
C GLY A 216 -0.78 8.71 -9.44
N VAL A 217 -1.58 8.24 -8.48
CA VAL A 217 -1.32 8.40 -7.05
C VAL A 217 -1.76 7.16 -6.26
N GLY A 218 -0.96 6.81 -5.26
CA GLY A 218 -1.23 5.76 -4.29
C GLY A 218 -0.52 6.06 -2.99
N ALA A 219 -0.52 5.10 -2.08
CA ALA A 219 0.21 5.20 -0.83
C ALA A 219 0.62 3.83 -0.33
N LEU A 220 1.74 3.82 0.38
CA LEU A 220 2.18 2.76 1.26
C LEU A 220 1.91 3.22 2.70
N VAL A 221 1.03 2.55 3.43
CA VAL A 221 0.95 2.72 4.88
C VAL A 221 2.03 1.83 5.48
N LEU A 222 3.11 2.44 5.96
CA LEU A 222 4.30 1.76 6.47
C LEU A 222 4.47 2.05 7.96
N GLY A 223 4.42 0.99 8.77
CA GLY A 223 4.64 1.04 10.22
C GLY A 223 5.89 1.84 10.57
N ARG A 224 5.82 2.65 11.62
CA ARG A 224 6.87 3.62 11.97
C ARG A 224 8.22 2.95 12.29
N ASP A 225 8.16 1.76 12.88
CA ASP A 225 9.34 0.99 13.30
C ASP A 225 9.82 -0.01 12.23
N ILE A 226 9.18 -0.01 11.05
CA ILE A 226 9.51 -0.89 9.94
C ILE A 226 10.53 -0.18 9.05
N ALA A 227 11.77 -0.66 9.08
CA ALA A 227 12.82 -0.19 8.20
C ALA A 227 12.51 -0.58 6.75
N CYS A 228 12.67 0.38 5.84
CA CYS A 228 12.39 0.21 4.42
C CYS A 228 13.44 0.96 3.61
N VAL A 229 14.19 0.24 2.76
CA VAL A 229 15.19 0.85 1.88
C VAL A 229 14.48 1.58 0.72
N PRO A 230 14.85 2.82 0.38
CA PRO A 230 14.23 3.57 -0.72
C PRO A 230 14.48 2.95 -2.09
N LEU A 231 13.45 2.94 -2.95
CA LEU A 231 13.61 2.73 -4.39
C LEU A 231 14.03 4.02 -5.09
N LEU A 232 13.30 5.09 -4.81
CA LEU A 232 13.53 6.41 -5.38
C LEU A 232 14.36 7.25 -4.42
N HIS A 233 15.62 7.43 -4.78
CA HIS A 233 16.60 8.22 -4.03
C HIS A 233 16.44 9.71 -4.32
N GLY A 234 16.84 10.55 -3.36
CA GLY A 234 16.74 12.00 -3.49
C GLY A 234 16.61 12.70 -2.15
N GLY A 235 15.78 13.75 -2.11
CA GLY A 235 15.65 14.64 -0.97
C GLY A 235 14.82 14.13 0.21
N GLY A 236 14.42 12.85 0.21
CA GLY A 236 13.78 12.21 1.37
C GLY A 236 12.40 12.76 1.74
N GLN A 237 11.67 13.30 0.76
CA GLN A 237 10.42 14.04 0.98
C GLN A 237 9.39 13.28 1.82
N GLU A 238 9.22 11.97 1.57
CA GLU A 238 8.36 11.09 2.35
C GLU A 238 9.22 10.22 3.29
N ARG A 239 9.55 10.78 4.45
CA ARG A 239 10.15 10.07 5.59
C ARG A 239 11.51 9.41 5.29
N ASP A 240 12.28 9.98 4.36
CA ASP A 240 13.50 9.39 3.80
C ASP A 240 13.31 8.03 3.09
N VAL A 241 12.08 7.54 2.95
CA VAL A 241 11.75 6.24 2.34
C VAL A 241 11.36 6.41 0.86
N ARG A 242 10.77 7.56 0.48
CA ARG A 242 10.39 7.84 -0.91
C ARG A 242 10.67 9.29 -1.27
N SER A 243 11.54 9.50 -2.26
CA SER A 243 11.89 10.85 -2.74
C SER A 243 11.08 11.28 -3.95
N GLY A 244 11.08 12.59 -4.21
CA GLY A 244 10.37 13.24 -5.32
C GLY A 244 9.46 14.35 -4.81
N THR A 245 9.34 15.43 -5.60
CA THR A 245 8.38 16.49 -5.28
C THR A 245 6.96 15.92 -5.25
N LEU A 246 6.20 16.25 -4.21
CA LEU A 246 4.87 15.68 -4.00
C LEU A 246 3.84 16.30 -4.95
N ASP A 247 3.05 15.44 -5.60
CA ASP A 247 1.89 15.85 -6.39
C ASP A 247 0.75 16.25 -5.44
N THR A 248 0.78 17.50 -4.99
CA THR A 248 -0.18 18.02 -4.00
C THR A 248 -1.63 17.90 -4.48
N PRO A 249 -2.00 18.23 -5.74
CA PRO A 249 -3.35 17.99 -6.24
C PRO A 249 -3.79 16.53 -6.22
N ALA A 250 -2.93 15.60 -6.67
CA ALA A 250 -3.29 14.19 -6.70
C ALA A 250 -3.43 13.61 -5.28
N VAL A 251 -2.56 14.02 -4.35
CA VAL A 251 -2.64 13.65 -2.93
C VAL A 251 -3.96 14.11 -2.30
N ALA A 252 -4.39 15.35 -2.57
CA ALA A 252 -5.67 15.86 -2.08
C ALA A 252 -6.86 15.07 -2.64
N GLY A 253 -6.83 14.75 -3.94
CA GLY A 253 -7.85 13.92 -4.57
C GLY A 253 -7.90 12.51 -4.02
N LEU A 254 -6.75 11.90 -3.74
CA LEU A 254 -6.64 10.57 -3.13
C LEU A 254 -7.31 10.52 -1.76
N ALA A 255 -7.00 11.50 -0.89
CA ALA A 255 -7.52 11.53 0.46
C ALA A 255 -9.05 11.70 0.51
N VAL A 256 -9.60 12.60 -0.31
CA VAL A 256 -11.06 12.77 -0.45
C VAL A 256 -11.72 11.49 -0.96
N ALA A 257 -11.14 10.85 -1.97
CA ALA A 257 -11.70 9.61 -2.50
C ALA A 257 -11.67 8.47 -1.49
N ALA A 258 -10.56 8.30 -0.75
CA ALA A 258 -10.42 7.26 0.25
C ALA A 258 -11.43 7.44 1.39
N GLN A 259 -11.55 8.66 1.93
CA GLN A 259 -12.54 8.95 2.97
C GLN A 259 -13.96 8.59 2.50
N LEU A 260 -14.38 9.12 1.34
CA LEU A 260 -15.73 8.91 0.85
C LEU A 260 -16.00 7.45 0.48
N ALA A 261 -15.01 6.74 -0.08
CA ALA A 261 -15.15 5.33 -0.40
C ALA A 261 -15.34 4.48 0.86
N VAL A 262 -14.59 4.76 1.92
CA VAL A 262 -14.74 4.07 3.22
C VAL A 262 -16.07 4.42 3.89
N GLU A 263 -16.48 5.70 3.89
CA GLU A 263 -17.76 6.13 4.47
C GLU A 263 -18.97 5.51 3.76
N ARG A 264 -18.91 5.36 2.43
CA ARG A 264 -20.00 4.82 1.60
C ARG A 264 -19.99 3.30 1.48
N GLN A 265 -18.90 2.64 1.85
CA GLN A 265 -18.75 1.19 1.78
C GLN A 265 -19.91 0.40 2.41
N PRO A 266 -20.43 0.76 3.61
CA PRO A 266 -21.55 0.00 4.21
C PRO A 266 -22.80 -0.02 3.33
N GLU A 267 -23.04 1.04 2.54
CA GLU A 267 -24.16 1.10 1.62
C GLU A 267 -23.98 0.15 0.43
N LEU A 268 -22.74 -0.03 -0.04
CA LEU A 268 -22.41 -0.97 -1.12
C LEU A 268 -22.62 -2.43 -0.69
N LEU A 269 -22.28 -2.77 0.56
CA LEU A 269 -22.50 -4.11 1.12
C LEU A 269 -23.99 -4.44 1.34
N SER A 270 -24.86 -3.43 1.39
CA SER A 270 -26.29 -3.60 1.61
C SER A 270 -27.12 -3.78 0.33
N ARG A 271 -26.50 -3.64 -0.84
CA ARG A 271 -27.14 -3.77 -2.17
C ARG A 271 -26.93 -5.15 -2.76
#